data_AF-A0AAD4GEJ3-F1
#
_entry.id   AF-A0AAD4GEJ3-F1
#
_cell.length_a   1.000
_cell.length_b   1.000
_cell.length_c   1.000
_cell.angle_alpha   90.00
_cell.angle_beta   90.00
_cell.angle_gamma   90.00
#
_symmetry.space_group_name_H-M   'P 1'
#
loop_
_entity.id
_entity.type
_entity.pdbx_description
1 polymer ?
#
loop_
_entity_poly.entity_id
_entity_poly.type
_entity_poly.pdbx_seq_one_letter_code
_entity_poly.pdbx_strand_id
1 'polypeptide(L)' 'MHQRLVAANLTAEESRQLGMSVLLSIGMKVMVTENIATSTNLANRSRNVITDIVLDKR' A
#
# COMPACT_ATOMS: atom_id res chain seq x y z
N MET A 1 -13.15 -15.93 9.74
CA MET A 1 -13.28 -14.66 9.00
C MET A 1 -12.44 -14.76 7.74
N HIS A 2 -13.02 -14.60 6.54
CA HIS A 2 -12.25 -14.58 5.29
C HIS A 2 -11.75 -13.16 5.05
N GLN A 3 -10.45 -12.91 5.25
CA GLN A 3 -9.82 -11.63 4.95
C GLN A 3 -9.55 -11.57 3.45
N ARG A 4 -10.19 -10.62 2.75
CA ARG A 4 -9.98 -10.43 1.30
C ARG A 4 -8.71 -9.62 1.11
N LEU A 5 -7.64 -10.26 0.65
CA LEU A 5 -6.40 -9.58 0.27
C LEU A 5 -6.67 -8.71 -0.97
N VAL A 6 -6.43 -7.41 -0.87
CA VAL A 6 -6.44 -6.48 -2.01
C VAL A 6 -5.00 -6.12 -2.30
N ALA A 7 -4.46 -6.63 -3.41
CA ALA A 7 -3.12 -6.30 -3.87
C ALA A 7 -3.21 -5.20 -4.93
N ALA A 8 -2.40 -4.15 -4.80
CA ALA A 8 -2.18 -3.15 -5.83
C ALA A 8 -0.75 -3.30 -6.35
N ASN A 9 -0.61 -3.30 -7.67
CA ASN A 9 0.70 -3.20 -8.33
C ASN A 9 0.84 -1.77 -8.85
N LEU A 10 1.94 -1.11 -8.51
CA LEU A 10 2.29 0.17 -9.09
C LEU A 10 3.11 -0.07 -10.35
N THR A 11 2.81 0.64 -11.42
CA THR A 11 3.69 0.77 -12.58
C THR A 11 4.92 1.61 -12.20
N ALA A 12 5.98 1.54 -13.01
CA ALA A 12 7.16 2.39 -12.83
C ALA A 12 6.83 3.89 -12.93
N GLU A 13 5.81 4.24 -13.72
CA GLU A 13 5.33 5.61 -13.87
C GLU A 13 4.66 6.14 -12.60
N GLU A 14 3.76 5.34 -12.00
CA GLU A 14 3.07 5.63 -10.73
C GLU A 14 4.07 5.69 -9.56
N SER A 15 5.12 4.86 -9.61
CA SER A 15 6.18 4.84 -8.59
C SER A 15 7.07 6.09 -8.59
N ARG A 16 7.03 6.95 -9.63
CA ARG A 16 7.85 8.17 -9.71
C ARG A 16 7.56 9.18 -8.60
N GLN A 17 6.37 9.12 -7.99
CA GLN A 17 6.02 9.97 -6.85
C GLN A 17 6.63 9.47 -5.53
N LEU A 18 7.08 8.22 -5.49
CA LEU A 18 7.80 7.66 -4.36
C LEU A 18 9.30 7.93 -4.54
N GLY A 19 10.01 8.19 -3.44
CA GLY A 19 11.47 8.33 -3.50
C GLY A 19 12.11 7.06 -4.09
N MET A 20 13.33 7.18 -4.64
CA MET A 20 14.09 6.05 -5.20
C MET A 20 14.25 4.85 -4.24
N SER A 21 14.02 5.07 -2.95
CA SER A 21 14.04 4.06 -1.90
C SER A 21 12.87 4.30 -0.95
N VAL A 22 12.09 3.25 -0.67
CA VAL A 22 11.03 3.29 0.33
C VAL A 22 11.42 2.35 1.46
N LEU A 23 11.57 2.90 2.67
CA LEU A 23 11.79 2.12 3.88
C LEU A 23 10.44 1.81 4.51
N LEU A 24 10.16 0.53 4.75
CA LEU A 24 8.91 0.06 5.34
C LEU A 24 9.19 -0.71 6.63
N SER A 25 8.31 -0.56 7.62
CA SER A 25 8.38 -1.29 8.88
C SER A 25 7.00 -1.47 9.47
N ILE A 26 6.78 -2.59 10.18
CA ILE A 26 5.54 -2.82 10.94
C ILE A 26 5.39 -1.71 11.99
N GLY A 27 4.17 -1.19 12.14
CA GLY A 27 3.84 -0.07 13.02
C GLY A 27 4.01 1.32 12.39
N MET A 28 4.57 1.42 11.19
CA MET A 28 4.76 2.69 10.50
C MET A 28 3.42 3.28 10.05
N LYS A 29 3.22 4.58 10.31
CA LYS A 29 2.09 5.35 9.77
C LYS A 29 2.36 5.69 8.31
N VAL A 30 1.42 5.37 7.45
CA VAL A 30 1.54 5.57 5.99
C VAL A 30 0.31 6.27 5.43
N MET A 31 0.48 6.87 4.26
CA MET A 31 -0.60 7.44 3.48
C MET A 31 -0.69 6.72 2.14
N VAL A 32 -1.90 6.32 1.75
CA VAL A 32 -2.15 5.78 0.42
C VAL A 32 -2.12 6.93 -0.59
N THR A 33 -1.31 6.80 -1.63
CA THR A 33 -1.12 7.83 -2.67
C THR A 33 -2.07 7.66 -3.85
N GLU A 34 -2.67 6.47 -4.01
CA GLU A 34 -3.51 6.13 -5.17
C GLU A 34 -4.81 5.45 -4.79
N ASN A 35 -5.82 5.56 -5.65
CA ASN A 35 -7.09 4.88 -5.42
C ASN A 35 -6.96 3.41 -5.80
N ILE A 36 -6.94 2.53 -4.80
CA ILE A 36 -6.85 1.08 -5.03
C ILE A 36 -8.24 0.45 -4.98
N ALA A 37 -8.95 0.69 -3.88
CA ALA A 37 -10.29 0.14 -3.66
C ALA A 37 -11.09 1.10 -2.77
N THR A 38 -11.76 2.05 -3.42
CA THR A 38 -12.52 3.12 -2.77
C THR A 38 -13.66 2.59 -1.91
N SER A 39 -14.28 1.47 -2.31
CA SER A 39 -15.34 0.79 -1.55
C SER A 39 -14.85 0.14 -0.25
N THR A 40 -13.55 -0.12 -0.11
CA THR A 40 -12.93 -0.69 1.11
C THR A 40 -12.07 0.34 1.84
N ASN A 41 -12.29 1.63 1.60
CA ASN A 41 -11.55 2.75 2.19
C ASN A 41 -10.03 2.72 1.94
N LEU A 42 -9.60 2.02 0.88
CA LEU A 42 -8.22 2.01 0.40
C LEU A 42 -8.10 3.02 -0.75
N ALA A 43 -8.31 4.28 -0.41
CA ALA A 43 -8.35 5.40 -1.33
C ALA A 43 -7.17 6.35 -1.09
N ASN A 44 -6.86 7.18 -2.08
CA ASN A 44 -5.85 8.23 -1.96
C ASN A 44 -6.13 9.10 -0.72
N ARG A 45 -5.07 9.49 -0.02
CA ARG A 45 -5.04 10.28 1.23
C ARG A 45 -5.53 9.54 2.47
N SER A 46 -5.99 8.29 2.35
CA SER A 46 -6.28 7.47 3.52
C SER A 46 -5.00 7.23 4.34
N ARG A 47 -5.08 7.42 5.65
CA ARG A 47 -3.96 7.25 6.59
C ARG A 47 -4.14 5.93 7.33
N ASN A 48 -3.11 5.09 7.30
CA ASN A 48 -3.16 3.74 7.85
C ASN A 48 -1.86 3.41 8.59
N VAL A 49 -1.80 2.20 9.15
CA VAL A 49 -0.63 1.64 9.81
C VAL A 49 -0.28 0.31 9.15
N ILE A 50 1.01 0.08 8.88
CA ILE A 50 1.49 -1.22 8.39
C ILE A 50 1.38 -2.22 9.53
N THR A 51 0.57 -3.27 9.37
CA THR A 51 0.42 -4.33 10.37
C THR A 51 1.26 -5.57 10.08
N ASP A 52 1.61 -5.79 8.81
CA ASP A 52 2.40 -6.94 8.36
C ASP A 52 3.10 -6.63 7.02
N ILE A 53 4.18 -7.35 6.70
CA ILE A 53 4.90 -7.25 5.43
C ILE A 53 5.08 -8.66 4.88
N VAL A 54 4.34 -8.97 3.82
CA VAL A 54 4.41 -10.26 3.13
C VAL A 54 5.19 -10.07 1.85
N LEU A 55 6.32 -10.78 1.73
CA LEU A 55 7.08 -10.86 0.48
C LEU A 55 6.44 -11.94 -0.41
N ASP A 56 5.90 -11.55 -1.56
CA ASP A 56 5.49 -12.52 -2.57
C ASP A 56 6.75 -13.17 -3.17
N LYS A 57 6.83 -14.50 -3.13
CA LYS A 57 8.01 -15.27 -3.56
C LYS A 57 8.02 -15.61 -5.06
N ARG A 58 7.19 -14.94 -5.86
CA ARG A 58 7.12 -15.17 -7.31
C ARG A 58 8.41 -14.77 -8.01
#